data_AF-A0ABD3SH95-F1
#
_entry.id   AF-A0ABD3SH95-F1
#
_cell.length_a   1.000
_cell.length_b   1.000
_cell.length_c   1.000
_cell.angle_alpha   90.00
_cell.angle_beta   90.00
_cell.angle_gamma   90.00
#
_symmetry.space_group_name_H-M   'P 1'
#
loop_
_entity.id
_entity.type
_entity.pdbx_description
1 polymer ?
#
loop_
_entity_poly.entity_id
_entity_poly.type
_entity_poly.pdbx_seq_one_letter_code
_entity_poly.pdbx_strand_id
1 'polypeptide(L)'
;MSPASRLSGLQRDVLALYRSILREAIRKDRRASLPSASGGPGSKHLRVCQMLSSTGDELGTTAFARDQFRKEASSVKRSDFKTIEYKIRKGRKQLQLLKMPGVNLVGSR
;
A
#
# COMPACT_ATOMS: atom_id res chain seq x y z
N MET A 1 19.25 7.13 -22.99
CA MET A 1 18.60 6.48 -21.83
C MET A 1 19.46 6.76 -20.60
N SER A 2 18.94 7.44 -19.58
CA SER A 2 19.73 7.79 -18.39
C SER A 2 20.02 6.53 -17.57
N PRO A 3 21.27 6.32 -17.12
CA PRO A 3 21.60 5.15 -16.31
C PRO A 3 20.78 5.18 -15.02
N ALA A 4 20.14 4.07 -14.68
CA ALA A 4 19.40 3.95 -13.43
C ALA A 4 20.37 4.22 -12.27
N SER A 5 20.10 5.29 -11.52
CA SER A 5 20.92 5.67 -10.38
C SER A 5 20.96 4.53 -9.36
N ARG A 6 22.16 4.19 -8.88
CA ARG A 6 22.34 3.16 -7.84
C ARG A 6 21.68 3.66 -6.56
N LEU A 7 20.53 3.08 -6.22
CA LEU A 7 19.81 3.38 -4.99
C LEU A 7 20.58 2.87 -3.76
N SER A 8 20.64 3.69 -2.70
CA SER A 8 21.21 3.29 -1.41
C SER A 8 20.39 2.16 -0.76
N GLY A 9 21.00 1.41 0.17
CA GLY A 9 20.29 0.35 0.90
C GLY A 9 19.01 0.85 1.56
N LEU A 10 19.08 2.02 2.20
CA LEU A 10 17.92 2.63 2.86
C LEU A 10 16.84 3.05 1.86
N GLN A 11 17.22 3.62 0.71
CA GLN A 11 16.25 3.97 -0.34
C GLN A 11 15.55 2.73 -0.91
N ARG A 12 16.28 1.63 -1.10
CA ARG A 12 15.70 0.34 -1.51
C ARG A 12 14.70 -0.16 -0.49
N ASP A 13 15.03 -0.06 0.80
CA ASP A 13 14.15 -0.48 1.89
C ASP A 13 12.87 0.34 1.97
N VAL A 14 12.95 1.67 1.81
CA VAL A 14 11.78 2.55 1.73
C VAL A 14 10.87 2.14 0.56
N LEU A 15 11.44 1.95 -0.63
CA LEU A 15 10.67 1.56 -1.82
C LEU A 15 10.07 0.16 -1.70
N ALA A 16 10.81 -0.78 -1.12
CA ALA A 16 10.34 -2.14 -0.87
C ALA A 16 9.16 -2.14 0.10
N LEU A 17 9.25 -1.34 1.17
CA LEU A 17 8.16 -1.16 2.13
C LEU A 17 6.93 -0.53 1.47
N TYR A 18 7.11 0.58 0.75
CA TYR A 18 6.02 1.26 0.03
C TYR A 18 5.28 0.32 -0.92
N ARG A 19 6.02 -0.40 -1.78
CA ARG A 19 5.44 -1.37 -2.73
C ARG A 19 4.72 -2.52 -2.02
N SER A 20 5.20 -2.94 -0.85
CA SER A 20 4.57 -4.02 -0.09
C SER A 20 3.25 -3.56 0.53
N ILE A 21 3.22 -2.36 1.11
CA ILE A 21 2.00 -1.76 1.67
C ILE A 21 0.95 -1.55 0.59
N LEU A 22 1.32 -1.02 -0.59
CA LEU A 22 0.36 -0.86 -1.69
C LEU A 22 -0.22 -2.19 -2.16
N ARG A 23 0.61 -3.25 -2.27
CA ARG A 23 0.13 -4.58 -2.68
C ARG A 23 -0.83 -5.20 -1.68
N GLU A 24 -0.60 -5.01 -0.38
CA GLU A 24 -1.56 -5.45 0.66
C GLU A 24 -2.83 -4.62 0.62
N ALA A 25 -2.71 -3.30 0.53
CA ALA A 25 -3.84 -2.39 0.47
C ALA A 25 -4.75 -2.69 -0.73
N ILE A 26 -4.19 -2.93 -1.93
CA ILE A 26 -4.95 -3.33 -3.12
C ILE A 26 -5.69 -4.65 -2.87
N ARG A 27 -5.05 -5.62 -2.23
CA ARG A 27 -5.69 -6.91 -1.90
C ARG A 27 -6.85 -6.72 -0.91
N LYS A 28 -6.72 -5.81 0.03
CA LYS A 28 -7.76 -5.52 1.02
C LYS A 28 -8.91 -4.72 0.42
N ASP A 29 -8.62 -3.73 -0.42
CA ASP A 29 -9.64 -2.98 -1.16
C ASP A 29 -10.44 -3.91 -2.09
N ARG A 30 -9.77 -4.85 -2.78
CA ARG A 30 -10.43 -5.91 -3.56
C ARG A 30 -11.26 -6.87 -2.70
N ARG A 31 -10.84 -7.15 -1.46
CA ARG A 31 -11.61 -7.99 -0.52
C ARG A 31 -12.85 -7.26 -0.03
N ALA A 32 -12.74 -5.97 0.25
CA ALA A 32 -13.83 -5.12 0.73
C ALA A 32 -14.89 -4.87 -0.36
N SER A 33 -14.48 -4.75 -1.62
CA SER A 33 -15.39 -4.58 -2.76
C SER A 33 -16.04 -5.87 -3.26
N LEU A 34 -15.69 -7.04 -2.70
CA LEU A 34 -16.38 -8.29 -2.99
C LEU A 34 -17.63 -8.38 -2.10
N PRO A 35 -18.85 -8.33 -2.66
CA PRO A 35 -20.05 -8.69 -1.91
C PRO A 35 -19.91 -10.14 -1.46
N SER A 36 -20.27 -10.41 -0.21
CA SER A 36 -20.21 -11.71 0.45
C SER A 36 -20.59 -12.86 -0.49
N ALA A 37 -19.61 -13.69 -0.86
CA ALA A 37 -19.77 -14.77 -1.83
C ALA A 37 -20.33 -16.04 -1.16
N SER A 38 -21.65 -16.13 -1.08
CA SER A 38 -22.36 -17.39 -1.21
C SER A 38 -22.76 -17.58 -2.69
N GLY A 39 -21.89 -18.21 -3.49
CA GLY A 39 -22.26 -18.62 -4.85
C GLY A 39 -21.11 -18.83 -5.84
N GLY A 40 -20.81 -20.10 -6.13
CA GLY A 40 -20.50 -20.59 -7.48
C GLY A 40 -19.07 -20.45 -8.04
N PRO A 41 -18.41 -21.55 -8.46
CA PRO A 41 -17.13 -21.50 -9.16
C PRO A 41 -17.36 -21.38 -10.67
N GLY A 42 -17.05 -20.21 -11.26
CA GLY A 42 -17.13 -20.10 -12.72
C GLY A 42 -16.85 -18.71 -13.26
N SER A 43 -15.57 -18.35 -13.41
CA SER A 43 -15.10 -17.64 -14.61
C SER A 43 -13.61 -17.33 -14.52
N LYS A 44 -12.83 -18.10 -15.26
CA LYS A 44 -11.41 -17.84 -15.52
C LYS A 44 -11.33 -16.83 -16.67
N HIS A 45 -11.54 -15.55 -16.39
CA HIS A 45 -11.18 -14.51 -17.36
C HIS A 45 -10.51 -13.31 -16.69
N LEU A 46 -9.24 -13.16 -17.03
CA LEU A 46 -8.33 -12.10 -16.62
C LEU A 46 -8.88 -10.73 -17.01
N ARG A 47 -9.48 -10.03 -16.04
CA ARG A 47 -9.90 -8.63 -16.18
C ARG A 47 -8.71 -7.70 -15.90
N VAL A 48 -7.72 -7.72 -16.79
CA VAL A 48 -6.42 -7.05 -16.59
C VAL A 48 -6.52 -5.51 -16.57
N CYS A 49 -7.55 -4.87 -17.15
CA CYS A 49 -7.59 -3.39 -17.23
C CYS A 49 -8.96 -2.69 -17.04
N GLN A 50 -10.09 -3.38 -16.81
CA GLN A 50 -11.42 -2.73 -16.91
C GLN A 50 -11.92 -2.01 -15.63
N MET A 51 -11.04 -1.42 -14.82
CA MET A 51 -11.40 -0.60 -13.64
C MET A 51 -10.50 0.64 -13.48
N LEU A 52 -9.73 1.01 -14.51
CA LEU A 52 -8.91 2.24 -14.48
C LEU A 52 -9.76 3.54 -14.52
N SER A 53 -11.08 3.44 -14.64
CA SER A 53 -11.96 4.57 -14.86
C SER A 53 -13.39 4.28 -14.40
N SER A 54 -13.66 4.57 -13.13
CA SER A 54 -14.89 5.23 -12.69
C SER A 54 -14.49 6.09 -11.50
N THR A 55 -14.35 7.38 -11.76
CA THR A 55 -14.22 8.44 -10.76
C THR A 55 -15.36 8.33 -9.75
N GLY A 56 -15.01 8.07 -8.50
CA GLY A 56 -15.93 8.08 -7.37
C GLY A 56 -15.11 7.80 -6.12
N ASP A 57 -15.00 8.81 -5.28
CA ASP A 57 -14.24 8.83 -4.03
C ASP A 57 -14.72 7.74 -3.04
N GLU A 58 -14.30 6.51 -3.25
CA GLU A 58 -14.17 5.55 -2.16
C GLU A 58 -12.77 5.79 -1.56
N LEU A 59 -12.72 6.23 -0.29
CA LEU A 59 -11.48 6.39 0.51
C LEU A 59 -10.78 5.03 0.68
N GLY A 60 -10.22 4.50 -0.41
CA GLY A 60 -9.56 3.21 -0.46
C GLY A 60 -8.29 3.21 0.39
N THR A 61 -8.01 2.06 1.01
CA THR A 61 -6.79 1.86 1.83
C THR A 61 -5.54 2.21 1.02
N THR A 62 -5.58 2.00 -0.29
CA THR A 62 -4.52 2.33 -1.24
C THR A 62 -4.27 3.84 -1.39
N ALA A 63 -5.31 4.66 -1.54
CA ALA A 63 -5.18 6.11 -1.65
C ALA A 63 -4.60 6.69 -0.35
N PHE A 64 -5.15 6.28 0.79
CA PHE A 64 -4.65 6.67 2.11
C PHE A 64 -3.17 6.33 2.31
N ALA A 65 -2.75 5.11 1.96
CA ALA A 65 -1.35 4.71 2.09
C ALA A 65 -0.42 5.57 1.23
N ARG A 66 -0.81 5.93 -0.01
CA ARG A 66 0.01 6.78 -0.89
C ARG A 66 0.17 8.19 -0.32
N ASP A 67 -0.91 8.77 0.17
CA ASP A 67 -0.91 10.13 0.67
C ASP A 67 -0.18 10.24 2.00
N GLN A 68 -0.35 9.26 2.88
CA GLN A 68 0.43 9.17 4.11
C GLN A 68 1.94 9.06 3.82
N PHE A 69 2.34 8.21 2.88
CA PHE A 69 3.75 8.10 2.48
C PHE A 69 4.29 9.41 1.91
N ARG A 70 3.52 10.12 1.08
CA ARG A 70 3.92 11.41 0.52
C ARG A 70 4.07 12.47 1.61
N LYS A 71 3.10 12.57 2.53
CA LYS A 71 3.16 13.49 3.67
C LYS A 71 4.40 13.25 4.53
N GLU A 72 4.66 11.99 4.90
CA GLU A 72 5.83 11.65 5.70
C GLU A 72 7.16 11.87 4.96
N ALA A 73 7.21 11.59 3.65
CA ALA A 73 8.40 11.84 2.83
C ALA A 73 8.73 13.34 2.72
N SER A 74 7.72 14.21 2.66
CA SER A 74 7.92 15.67 2.68
C SER A 74 8.38 16.19 4.05
N SER A 75 8.02 15.49 5.13
CA SER A 75 8.35 15.89 6.50
C SER A 75 9.76 15.47 6.95
N VAL A 76 10.42 14.54 6.25
CA VAL A 76 11.71 13.98 6.69
C VAL A 76 12.81 14.34 5.69
N LYS A 77 13.92 14.90 6.19
CA LYS A 77 15.09 15.22 5.35
C LYS A 77 15.76 13.92 4.88
N ARG A 78 16.29 13.93 3.66
CA ARG A 78 16.99 12.76 3.08
C ARG A 78 18.24 12.32 3.85
N SER A 79 18.85 13.24 4.61
CA SER A 79 20.03 12.97 5.44
C SER A 79 19.70 12.43 6.84
N ASP A 80 18.43 12.47 7.26
CA ASP A 80 18.02 11.99 8.57
C ASP A 80 17.81 10.47 8.56
N PHE A 81 18.92 9.75 8.46
CA PHE A 81 18.92 8.29 8.32
C PHE A 81 18.24 7.60 9.50
N LYS A 82 18.43 8.11 10.73
CA LYS A 82 17.85 7.54 11.96
C LYS A 82 16.32 7.62 11.93
N THR A 83 15.77 8.78 11.57
CA THR A 83 14.33 8.93 11.45
C THR A 83 13.78 8.07 10.31
N ILE A 84 14.43 8.04 9.15
CA ILE A 84 14.01 7.19 8.02
C ILE A 84 14.00 5.71 8.42
N GLU A 85 15.04 5.23 9.08
CA GLU A 85 15.14 3.85 9.57
C GLU A 85 14.03 3.52 10.58
N TYR A 86 13.80 4.40 11.55
CA TYR A 86 12.70 4.25 12.50
C TYR A 86 11.35 4.14 11.79
N LYS A 87 11.10 4.99 10.80
CA LYS A 87 9.87 5.00 10.00
C LYS A 87 9.72 3.71 9.19
N ILE A 88 10.78 3.21 8.59
CA ILE A 88 10.78 1.91 7.90
C ILE A 88 10.39 0.79 8.87
N ARG A 89 11.00 0.75 10.05
CA ARG A 89 10.68 -0.27 11.07
C ARG A 89 9.24 -0.15 11.56
N LYS A 90 8.75 1.06 11.81
CA LYS A 90 7.35 1.34 12.19
C LYS A 90 6.38 0.86 11.08
N GLY A 91 6.65 1.19 9.83
CA GLY A 91 5.83 0.76 8.70
C GLY A 91 5.86 -0.75 8.45
N ARG A 92 6.99 -1.43 8.69
CA ARG A 92 7.07 -2.90 8.65
C ARG A 92 6.15 -3.55 9.69
N LYS A 93 6.07 -2.99 10.91
CA LYS A 93 5.11 -3.45 11.93
C LYS A 93 3.66 -3.23 11.49
N GLN A 94 3.35 -2.06 10.93
CA GLN A 94 2.01 -1.77 10.41
C GLN A 94 1.62 -2.72 9.26
N LEU A 95 2.55 -3.01 8.36
CA LEU A 95 2.37 -3.98 7.28
C LEU A 95 2.11 -5.39 7.81
N GLN A 96 2.86 -5.82 8.84
CA GLN A 96 2.66 -7.12 9.48
C GLN A 96 1.25 -7.20 10.10
N LEU A 97 0.81 -6.16 10.79
CA LEU A 97 -0.56 -6.09 11.33
C LEU A 97 -1.61 -6.13 10.24
N LEU A 98 -1.40 -5.42 9.12
CA LEU A 98 -2.34 -5.42 7.99
C LEU A 98 -2.47 -6.81 7.34
N LYS A 99 -1.42 -7.64 7.38
CA LYS A 99 -1.42 -9.02 6.89
C LYS A 99 -2.13 -10.00 7.83
N MET A 100 -2.29 -9.66 9.10
CA MET A 100 -2.93 -10.56 10.06
C MET A 100 -4.45 -10.63 9.78
N PRO A 101 -5.03 -11.84 9.68
CA PRO A 101 -6.47 -12.00 9.52
C PRO A 101 -7.19 -11.48 10.78
N GLY A 102 -8.28 -10.74 10.59
CA GLY A 102 -9.08 -10.18 11.71
C GLY A 102 -8.70 -8.76 12.15
N VAL A 103 -7.65 -8.15 11.57
CA VAL A 103 -7.35 -6.73 11.81
C VAL A 103 -8.22 -5.87 10.89
N ASN A 104 -9.36 -5.41 11.41
CA ASN A 104 -10.13 -4.34 10.80
C ASN A 104 -9.42 -3.01 11.05
N LEU A 105 -9.23 -2.22 10.00
CA LEU A 105 -8.67 -0.87 10.14
C LEU A 105 -9.75 -0.02 10.81
N VAL A 106 -9.79 0.00 12.13
CA VAL A 106 -10.59 0.97 12.87
C VAL A 106 -9.93 2.33 12.64
N GLY A 107 -10.51 3.11 11.73
CA GLY A 107 -9.90 4.36 11.30
C GLY A 107 -10.82 5.19 10.42
N SER A 108 -11.96 5.59 10.96
CA SER A 108 -12.69 6.77 10.49
C SER A 108 -13.51 7.33 11.66
N ARG A 109 -12.90 8.27 12.39
CA ARG A 109 -13.55 9.44 12.98
C ARG A 109 -12.55 10.59 12.91
#